data_AF-A0A957D008-F1
#
_entry.id   AF-A0A957D008-F1
#
_cell.length_a   1.000
_cell.length_b   1.000
_cell.length_c   1.000
_cell.angle_alpha   90.00
_cell.angle_beta   90.00
_cell.angle_gamma   90.00
#
_symmetry.space_group_name_H-M   'P 1'
#
loop_
_entity.id
_entity.type
_entity.pdbx_description
1 polymer ?
#
loop_
_entity_poly.entity_id
_entity_poly.type
_entity_poly.pdbx_seq_one_letter_code
_entity_poly.pdbx_strand_id
1 'polypeptide(L)'
;GSQQQIADEAARLADWHDVDPLVAFRFGDQRRLQFVQAATGADRVLMLDAPVRRVVWQPVDGGAAVVDENGRIWWLPDPFNPALEPEPLAPLMPDVHSLRWSPDGNRLAFVSETNLYVVLLEDE
;
A
#
# COMPACT_ATOMS: atom_id res chain seq x y z
N GLY A 1 8.23 -24.50 13.43
CA GLY A 1 8.10 -24.17 11.99
C GLY A 1 9.49 -23.91 11.44
N SER A 2 9.72 -24.24 10.17
CA SER A 2 10.94 -23.85 9.44
C SER A 2 10.88 -22.37 9.09
N GLN A 3 11.97 -21.65 9.31
CA GLN A 3 12.12 -20.26 8.84
C GLN A 3 12.43 -20.25 7.34
N GLN A 4 11.80 -19.34 6.59
CA GLN A 4 12.09 -19.10 5.18
C GLN A 4 12.37 -17.61 4.96
N GLN A 5 13.42 -17.29 4.20
CA GLN A 5 13.68 -15.95 3.72
C GLN A 5 12.86 -15.70 2.45
N ILE A 6 12.10 -14.60 2.40
CA ILE A 6 11.21 -14.25 1.28
C ILE A 6 11.48 -12.86 0.68
N ALA A 7 12.45 -12.11 1.24
CA ALA A 7 12.88 -10.80 0.76
C ALA A 7 14.37 -10.54 1.05
N ASP A 8 14.99 -9.57 0.36
CA ASP A 8 16.41 -9.22 0.46
C ASP A 8 16.75 -8.33 1.69
N GLU A 9 18.05 -8.11 1.96
CA GLU A 9 18.57 -7.39 3.14
C GLU A 9 18.17 -5.90 3.23
N ALA A 10 17.65 -5.31 2.15
CA ALA A 10 17.31 -3.89 2.13
C ALA A 10 15.85 -3.60 2.53
N ALA A 11 15.04 -4.62 2.84
CA ALA A 11 13.69 -4.44 3.37
C ALA A 11 13.73 -3.79 4.78
N ARG A 12 13.13 -2.61 4.90
CA ARG A 12 13.16 -1.76 6.12
C ARG A 12 11.89 -1.86 6.95
N LEU A 13 10.74 -2.01 6.30
CA LEU A 13 9.42 -2.05 6.93
C LEU A 13 8.56 -3.07 6.20
N ALA A 14 7.87 -3.91 6.97
CA ALA A 14 6.93 -4.91 6.49
C ALA A 14 5.54 -4.61 7.06
N ASP A 15 4.54 -4.53 6.20
CA ASP A 15 3.14 -4.33 6.57
C ASP A 15 2.34 -5.57 6.10
N TRP A 16 1.78 -6.32 7.07
CA TRP A 16 0.91 -7.46 6.78
C TRP A 16 -0.50 -6.99 6.45
N HIS A 17 -1.15 -7.71 5.55
CA HIS A 17 -2.60 -7.69 5.45
C HIS A 17 -3.20 -8.41 6.69
N ASP A 18 -4.32 -7.93 7.21
CA ASP A 18 -4.82 -8.38 8.52
C ASP A 18 -5.36 -9.82 8.53
N VAL A 19 -5.86 -10.31 7.39
CA VAL A 19 -6.46 -11.65 7.26
C VAL A 19 -5.76 -12.54 6.23
N ASP A 20 -5.49 -12.02 5.03
CA ASP A 20 -4.76 -12.74 4.00
C ASP A 20 -3.24 -12.78 4.21
N PRO A 21 -2.55 -13.83 3.73
CA PRO A 21 -1.10 -13.99 3.88
C PRO A 21 -0.33 -13.10 2.88
N LEU A 22 -0.62 -11.80 2.86
CA LEU A 22 0.00 -10.80 2.00
C LEU A 22 0.92 -9.89 2.82
N VAL A 23 2.08 -9.56 2.27
CA VAL A 23 3.07 -8.68 2.90
C VAL A 23 3.54 -7.63 1.91
N ALA A 24 3.62 -6.38 2.35
CA ALA A 24 4.24 -5.30 1.62
C ALA A 24 5.58 -4.92 2.29
N PHE A 25 6.65 -4.86 1.50
CA PHE A 25 7.98 -4.46 1.94
C PHE A 25 8.42 -3.16 1.28
N ARG A 26 9.02 -2.27 2.07
CA ARG A 26 9.66 -1.04 1.58
C ARG A 26 11.18 -1.15 1.71
N PHE A 27 11.92 -0.76 0.67
CA PHE A 27 13.39 -0.90 0.63
C PHE A 27 14.12 0.39 0.98
N GLY A 28 15.45 0.29 1.18
CA GLY A 28 16.30 1.43 1.58
C GLY A 28 16.39 2.60 0.59
N ASP A 29 16.13 2.38 -0.70
CA ASP A 29 15.98 3.49 -1.68
C ASP A 29 14.63 4.19 -1.59
N GLN A 30 13.75 3.63 -0.74
CA GLN A 30 12.39 4.03 -0.41
C GLN A 30 11.43 4.10 -1.61
N ARG A 31 11.87 3.99 -2.86
CA ARG A 31 10.99 4.00 -4.06
C ARG A 31 10.55 2.62 -4.50
N ARG A 32 11.27 1.58 -4.08
CA ARG A 32 10.89 0.19 -4.30
C ARG A 32 9.87 -0.26 -3.27
N LEU A 33 8.75 -0.74 -3.78
CA LEU A 33 7.72 -1.43 -3.02
C LEU A 33 7.60 -2.86 -3.54
N GLN A 34 7.76 -3.86 -2.68
CA GLN A 34 7.55 -5.27 -3.04
C GLN A 34 6.34 -5.82 -2.31
N PHE A 35 5.46 -6.47 -3.05
CA PHE A 35 4.35 -7.25 -2.53
C PHE A 35 4.71 -8.73 -2.61
N VAL A 36 4.42 -9.48 -1.55
CA VAL A 36 4.69 -10.92 -1.48
C VAL A 36 3.46 -11.65 -0.94
N GLN A 37 3.05 -12.69 -1.64
CA GLN A 37 2.05 -13.65 -1.17
C GLN A 37 2.79 -14.78 -0.44
N ALA A 38 2.80 -14.73 0.89
CA ALA A 38 3.63 -15.60 1.73
C ALA A 38 3.29 -17.10 1.59
N ALA A 39 2.05 -17.43 1.21
CA ALA A 39 1.62 -18.81 1.01
C ALA A 39 2.21 -19.48 -0.24
N THR A 40 2.44 -18.70 -1.30
CA THR A 40 2.88 -19.22 -2.62
C THR A 40 4.31 -18.80 -2.96
N GLY A 41 4.81 -17.75 -2.31
CA GLY A 41 6.07 -17.09 -2.67
C GLY A 41 5.97 -16.18 -3.89
N ALA A 42 4.78 -15.99 -4.47
CA ALA A 42 4.58 -15.05 -5.57
C ALA A 42 4.85 -13.62 -5.10
N ASP A 43 5.55 -12.84 -5.91
CA ASP A 43 5.89 -11.46 -5.59
C ASP A 43 5.75 -10.53 -6.80
N ARG A 44 5.61 -9.24 -6.50
CA ARG A 44 5.67 -8.16 -7.48
C ARG A 44 6.43 -7.00 -6.90
N VAL A 45 7.34 -6.43 -7.69
CA VAL A 45 8.02 -5.17 -7.36
C VAL A 45 7.39 -4.05 -8.18
N LEU A 46 7.04 -2.96 -7.50
CA LEU A 46 6.67 -1.69 -8.09
C LEU A 46 7.74 -0.64 -7.84
N MET A 47 8.02 0.14 -8.88
CA MET A 47 8.87 1.33 -8.82
C MET A 47 7.97 2.56 -8.87
N LEU A 48 7.93 3.31 -7.78
CA LEU A 48 7.20 4.58 -7.73
C LEU A 48 8.15 5.76 -8.01
N ASP A 49 7.59 6.84 -8.55
CA ASP A 49 8.34 8.05 -8.90
C ASP A 49 8.90 8.78 -7.67
N ALA A 50 8.30 8.53 -6.50
CA ALA A 50 8.68 9.13 -5.22
C ALA A 50 8.81 8.07 -4.11
N PRO A 51 9.60 8.34 -3.07
CA PRO A 51 9.74 7.44 -1.94
C PRO A 51 8.40 7.11 -1.28
N VAL A 52 8.16 5.82 -1.05
CA VAL A 52 7.01 5.26 -0.35
C VAL A 52 7.15 5.49 1.14
N ARG A 53 6.21 6.24 1.69
CA ARG A 53 6.18 6.54 3.11
C ARG A 53 5.32 5.56 3.90
N ARG A 54 4.24 5.03 3.34
CA ARG A 54 3.38 4.04 3.98
C ARG A 54 2.54 3.25 2.97
N VAL A 55 2.28 1.99 3.31
CA VAL A 55 1.29 1.14 2.66
C VAL A 55 0.20 0.81 3.68
N VAL A 56 -1.06 0.84 3.25
CA VAL A 56 -2.20 0.39 4.05
C VAL A 56 -3.06 -0.56 3.23
N TRP A 57 -3.14 -1.81 3.68
CA TRP A 57 -3.95 -2.85 3.08
C TRP A 57 -5.45 -2.56 3.28
N GLN A 58 -6.22 -2.72 2.20
CA GLN A 58 -7.68 -2.73 2.28
C GLN A 58 -8.10 -3.99 3.06
N PRO A 59 -9.06 -3.95 3.98
CA PRO A 59 -9.36 -5.09 4.84
C PRO A 59 -10.26 -6.16 4.23
N VAL A 60 -10.99 -5.85 3.14
CA VAL A 60 -11.98 -6.75 2.55
C VAL A 60 -11.43 -7.64 1.45
N ASP A 61 -10.45 -7.12 0.70
CA ASP A 61 -9.81 -7.77 -0.44
C ASP A 61 -8.31 -7.45 -0.42
N GLY A 62 -7.54 -8.08 -1.30
CA GLY A 62 -6.08 -7.92 -1.36
C GLY A 62 -5.56 -6.59 -1.90
N GLY A 63 -6.37 -5.53 -1.97
CA GLY A 63 -5.97 -4.21 -2.47
C GLY A 63 -5.14 -3.40 -1.47
N ALA A 64 -4.43 -2.38 -1.95
CA ALA A 64 -3.60 -1.53 -1.10
C ALA A 64 -3.63 -0.05 -1.52
N ALA A 65 -3.69 0.84 -0.52
CA ALA A 65 -3.36 2.25 -0.72
C ALA A 65 -1.92 2.53 -0.29
N VAL A 66 -1.23 3.34 -1.10
CA VAL A 66 0.18 3.69 -0.93
C VAL A 66 0.30 5.20 -0.91
N VAL A 67 0.99 5.75 0.10
CA VAL A 67 1.30 7.19 0.15
C VAL A 67 2.79 7.41 -0.01
N ASP A 68 3.15 8.26 -0.96
CA ASP A 68 4.53 8.68 -1.19
C ASP A 68 4.89 9.96 -0.43
N GLU A 69 6.17 10.34 -0.46
CA GLU A 69 6.69 11.55 0.20
C GLU A 69 6.18 12.86 -0.40
N ASN A 70 5.67 12.85 -1.62
CA ASN A 70 5.04 14.04 -2.21
C ASN A 70 3.59 14.22 -1.74
N GLY A 71 3.06 13.28 -0.95
CA GLY A 71 1.68 13.30 -0.48
C GLY A 71 0.68 12.84 -1.54
N ARG A 72 1.12 12.12 -2.56
CA ARG A 72 0.22 11.41 -3.48
C ARG A 72 -0.26 10.13 -2.80
N ILE A 73 -1.56 9.87 -2.88
CA ILE A 73 -2.17 8.61 -2.48
C ILE A 73 -2.48 7.82 -3.75
N TRP A 74 -1.86 6.65 -3.87
CA TRP A 74 -2.07 5.70 -4.95
C TRP A 74 -2.98 4.57 -4.46
N TRP A 75 -3.88 4.12 -5.32
CA TRP A 75 -4.69 2.94 -5.14
C TRP A 75 -4.20 1.82 -6.06
N LEU A 76 -4.15 0.60 -5.54
CA LEU A 76 -3.79 -0.60 -6.28
C LEU A 76 -4.79 -1.71 -5.93
N PRO A 77 -5.78 -1.98 -6.81
CA PRO A 77 -6.83 -2.95 -6.52
C PRO A 77 -6.33 -4.38 -6.31
N ASP A 78 -5.32 -4.78 -7.09
CA ASP A 78 -4.65 -6.09 -6.94
C ASP A 78 -3.14 -5.90 -7.15
N PRO A 79 -2.35 -5.90 -6.07
CA PRO A 79 -0.90 -5.77 -6.14
C PRO A 79 -0.19 -6.90 -6.85
N PHE A 80 -0.84 -8.04 -7.10
CA PHE A 80 -0.24 -9.19 -7.77
C PHE A 80 -0.66 -9.31 -9.24
N ASN A 81 -1.60 -8.48 -9.71
CA ASN A 81 -1.98 -8.42 -11.12
C ASN A 81 -1.07 -7.44 -11.90
N PRO A 82 -0.14 -7.94 -12.74
CA PRO A 82 0.82 -7.08 -13.44
C PRO A 82 0.19 -6.15 -14.49
N ALA A 83 -1.07 -6.38 -14.87
CA ALA A 83 -1.79 -5.52 -15.80
C ALA A 83 -2.40 -4.28 -15.12
N LEU A 84 -2.48 -4.25 -13.79
CA LEU A 84 -2.99 -3.13 -13.02
C LEU A 84 -1.83 -2.27 -12.52
N GLU A 85 -1.83 -1.01 -12.95
CA GLU A 85 -0.90 0.01 -12.47
C GLU A 85 -1.54 0.83 -11.33
N PRO A 86 -0.75 1.38 -10.39
CA PRO A 86 -1.28 2.25 -9.35
C PRO A 86 -1.93 3.50 -9.95
N GLU A 87 -3.10 3.87 -9.46
CA GLU A 87 -3.83 5.05 -9.89
C GLU A 87 -3.99 6.08 -8.77
N PRO A 88 -4.04 7.39 -9.07
CA PRO A 88 -4.24 8.40 -8.04
C PRO A 88 -5.64 8.26 -7.40
N LEU A 89 -5.70 7.98 -6.10
CA LEU A 89 -6.96 7.87 -5.37
C LEU A 89 -7.53 9.24 -4.99
N ALA A 90 -6.66 10.24 -4.82
CA ALA A 90 -7.01 11.60 -4.48
C ALA A 90 -6.12 12.59 -5.25
N PRO A 91 -6.51 13.88 -5.34
CA PRO A 91 -5.60 14.94 -5.77
C PRO A 91 -4.29 14.92 -4.97
N LEU A 92 -3.25 15.57 -5.49
CA LEU A 92 -2.01 15.73 -4.73
C LEU A 92 -2.29 16.61 -3.50
N MET A 93 -1.88 16.15 -2.31
CA MET A 93 -2.17 16.85 -1.06
C MET A 93 -0.90 17.01 -0.21
N PRO A 94 -0.71 18.15 0.47
CA PRO A 94 0.44 18.34 1.34
C PRO A 94 0.34 17.52 2.63
N ASP A 95 1.48 17.09 3.16
CA ASP A 95 1.61 16.46 4.49
C ASP A 95 0.51 15.42 4.81
N VAL A 96 0.24 14.52 3.85
CA VAL A 96 -0.73 13.43 4.07
C VAL A 96 -0.18 12.51 5.15
N HIS A 97 -0.98 12.09 6.12
CA HIS A 97 -0.62 11.09 7.12
C HIS A 97 -1.85 10.38 7.70
N SER A 98 -1.61 9.40 8.57
CA SER A 98 -2.66 8.68 9.32
C SER A 98 -3.76 8.04 8.45
N LEU A 99 -3.38 7.43 7.33
CA LEU A 99 -4.31 6.68 6.47
C LEU A 99 -4.95 5.51 7.21
N ARG A 100 -6.26 5.31 7.04
CA ARG A 100 -7.00 4.17 7.56
C ARG A 100 -8.23 3.86 6.70
N TRP A 101 -8.36 2.60 6.31
CA TRP A 101 -9.55 2.10 5.64
C TRP A 101 -10.73 1.99 6.60
N SER A 102 -11.94 2.21 6.09
CA SER A 102 -13.15 1.74 6.74
C SER A 102 -13.15 0.20 6.81
N PRO A 103 -13.81 -0.42 7.82
CA PRO A 103 -13.82 -1.87 7.95
C PRO A 103 -14.43 -2.62 6.76
N ASP A 104 -15.33 -1.96 6.03
CA ASP A 104 -15.96 -2.47 4.79
C ASP A 104 -15.11 -2.22 3.54
N GLY A 105 -13.92 -1.62 3.68
CA GLY A 105 -12.98 -1.38 2.59
C GLY A 105 -13.38 -0.31 1.58
N ASN A 106 -14.56 0.30 1.69
CA ASN A 106 -15.08 1.19 0.65
C ASN A 106 -14.64 2.66 0.80
N ARG A 107 -14.05 3.02 1.94
CA ARG A 107 -13.61 4.38 2.24
C ARG A 107 -12.20 4.39 2.80
N LEU A 108 -11.40 5.36 2.37
CA LEU A 108 -10.11 5.66 2.99
C LEU A 108 -10.19 7.02 3.68
N ALA A 109 -10.01 7.03 5.00
CA ALA A 109 -9.81 8.24 5.77
C ALA A 109 -8.33 8.58 5.88
N PHE A 110 -7.97 9.86 5.75
CA PHE A 110 -6.60 10.33 5.92
C PHE A 110 -6.56 11.78 6.39
N VAL A 111 -5.47 12.18 7.03
CA VAL A 111 -5.23 13.56 7.43
C VAL A 111 -4.27 14.21 6.43
N SER A 112 -4.52 15.46 6.06
CA SER A 112 -3.58 16.29 5.34
C SER A 112 -3.49 17.63 6.06
N GLU A 113 -2.27 18.00 6.46
CA GLU A 113 -1.99 19.10 7.38
C GLU A 113 -2.79 18.97 8.69
N THR A 114 -3.90 19.69 8.81
CA THR A 114 -4.77 19.70 10.00
C THR A 114 -6.20 19.24 9.72
N ASN A 115 -6.49 18.85 8.47
CA ASN A 115 -7.82 18.50 8.00
C ASN A 115 -7.97 16.99 7.80
N LEU A 116 -9.14 16.46 8.16
CA LEU A 116 -9.52 15.07 7.91
C LEU A 116 -10.28 14.99 6.58
N TYR A 117 -9.85 14.06 5.73
CA TYR A 117 -10.47 13.75 4.45
C TYR A 117 -10.94 12.30 4.45
N VAL A 118 -12.00 12.05 3.68
CA VAL A 118 -12.47 10.71 3.37
C VAL A 118 -12.67 10.64 1.87
N VAL A 119 -12.06 9.64 1.24
CA VAL A 119 -12.27 9.32 -0.17
C VAL A 119 -13.02 7.99 -0.28
N LEU A 120 -13.92 7.92 -1.24
CA LEU A 120 -14.66 6.73 -1.62
C LEU A 120 -13.91 6.03 -2.76
N LEU A 121 -13.77 4.71 -2.68
CA LEU A 121 -13.21 3.95 -3.80
C LEU A 121 -14.17 3.85 -4.98
N GLU A 122 -15.48 3.87 -4.69
CA GLU A 122 -16.61 4.19 -5.57
C GLU A 122 -17.89 4.08 -4.73
N ASP A 123 -18.89 4.92 -5.00
CA ASP A 123 -20.28 4.47 -5.05
C ASP A 123 -20.51 4.26 -6.56
N GLU A 124 -21.10 3.12 -6.96
CA GLU A 124 -21.34 2.65 -8.34
C GLU A 124 -21.35 3.69 -9.48
#